data_AF-A0AAE8ZX55-F1
#
_entry.id   AF-A0AAE8ZX55-F1
#
_cell.length_a   1.000
_cell.length_b   1.000
_cell.length_c   1.000
_cell.angle_alpha   90.00
_cell.angle_beta   90.00
_cell.angle_gamma   90.00
#
_symmetry.space_group_name_H-M   'P 1'
#
loop_
_entity.id
_entity.type
_entity.pdbx_description
1 polymer ?
#
loop_
_entity_poly.entity_id
_entity_poly.type
_entity_poly.pdbx_seq_one_letter_code
_entity_poly.pdbx_strand_id
1 'polypeptide(L)'
;MALEFTYKQIPNLPEDIKSGPIFILAIDYWLQIPFNFMAALTAGGSFTFITLLSINMNSATRRNNLSENTKRLQRKFLKAIYSQVTVFAINVLCPMSYVVISILTNYYNQMGNNLVFIIGAFHGINSTLIMLWAHKPYREVCYNLAKRAREKLKMANAVVRNNHQPTVSTTVLV
;
A
#
# COMPACT_ATOMS: atom_id res chain seq x y z
N MET A 1 -3.57 -35.82 5.37
CA MET A 1 -2.77 -35.54 4.15
C MET A 1 -2.09 -34.17 4.17
N ALA A 2 -2.79 -33.04 3.94
CA ALA A 2 -2.13 -31.72 3.88
C ALA A 2 -1.47 -31.30 5.21
N LEU A 3 -2.17 -31.46 6.33
CA LEU A 3 -1.68 -31.14 7.67
C LEU A 3 -0.43 -31.97 8.05
N GLU A 4 -0.46 -33.26 7.77
CA GLU A 4 0.65 -34.18 8.03
C GLU A 4 1.89 -33.84 7.19
N PHE A 5 1.69 -33.45 5.93
CA PHE A 5 2.77 -32.97 5.08
C PHE A 5 3.38 -31.68 5.63
N THR A 6 2.54 -30.72 6.05
CA THR A 6 3.01 -29.47 6.68
C THR A 6 3.77 -29.72 7.97
N TYR A 7 3.32 -30.64 8.84
CA TYR A 7 4.05 -30.98 10.06
C TYR A 7 5.39 -31.67 9.80
N LYS A 8 5.52 -32.43 8.71
CA LYS A 8 6.82 -32.95 8.28
C LYS A 8 7.77 -31.85 7.82
N GLN A 9 7.25 -30.80 7.17
CA GLN A 9 8.05 -29.66 6.72
C GLN A 9 8.42 -28.70 7.85
N ILE A 10 7.59 -28.59 8.90
CA ILE A 10 7.84 -27.72 10.05
C ILE A 10 7.77 -28.56 11.34
N PRO A 11 8.80 -29.40 11.59
CA PRO A 11 8.77 -30.36 12.71
C PRO A 11 8.75 -29.68 14.08
N ASN A 12 9.34 -28.48 14.19
CA ASN A 12 9.49 -27.73 15.44
C ASN A 12 8.34 -26.73 15.68
N LEU A 13 7.12 -27.02 15.21
CA LEU A 13 5.97 -26.16 15.43
C LEU A 13 5.46 -26.29 16.89
N PRO A 14 5.28 -25.19 17.65
CA PRO A 14 4.74 -25.25 19.01
C PRO A 14 3.36 -25.89 19.07
N GLU A 15 3.07 -26.65 20.13
CA GLU A 15 1.78 -27.33 20.33
C GLU A 15 0.60 -26.35 20.38
N ASP A 16 0.81 -25.15 20.92
CA ASP A 16 -0.22 -24.10 20.94
C ASP A 16 -0.67 -23.72 19.52
N ILE A 17 0.27 -23.64 18.57
CA ILE A 17 -0.05 -23.33 17.16
C ILE A 17 -0.67 -24.54 16.46
N LYS A 18 -0.27 -25.77 16.82
CA LYS A 18 -0.88 -26.99 16.29
C LYS A 18 -2.34 -27.16 16.71
N SER A 19 -2.69 -26.69 17.91
CA SER A 19 -4.05 -26.77 18.45
C SER A 19 -5.04 -25.80 17.79
N GLY A 20 -4.53 -24.75 17.13
CA GLY A 20 -5.34 -23.75 16.43
C GLY A 20 -5.62 -24.12 14.95
N PRO A 21 -6.55 -23.40 14.30
CA PRO A 21 -6.80 -23.58 12.88
C PRO A 21 -5.60 -23.11 12.05
N ILE A 22 -4.91 -24.03 11.38
CA ILE A 22 -3.79 -23.74 10.48
C ILE A 22 -4.32 -23.53 9.06
N PHE A 23 -4.04 -22.37 8.47
CA PHE A 23 -4.35 -22.10 7.07
C PHE A 23 -3.18 -22.57 6.18
N ILE A 24 -3.44 -23.59 5.36
CA ILE A 24 -2.49 -24.13 4.39
C ILE A 24 -2.90 -23.65 3.00
N LEU A 25 -2.14 -22.70 2.45
CA LEU A 25 -2.46 -22.11 1.14
C LEU A 25 -2.27 -23.11 -0.01
N ALA A 26 -1.14 -23.82 -0.02
CA ALA A 26 -0.83 -24.81 -1.04
C ALA A 26 0.22 -25.81 -0.52
N ILE A 27 -0.02 -27.09 -0.75
CA ILE A 27 0.98 -28.17 -0.63
C ILE A 27 1.59 -28.52 -2.00
N ASP A 28 0.80 -28.35 -3.06
CA ASP A 28 1.19 -28.67 -4.43
C ASP A 28 1.66 -27.41 -5.17
N TYR A 29 2.81 -27.51 -5.83
CA TYR A 29 3.39 -26.41 -6.59
C TYR A 29 2.48 -25.91 -7.74
N TRP A 30 1.69 -26.81 -8.34
CA TRP A 30 0.78 -26.48 -9.45
C TRP A 30 -0.25 -25.39 -9.09
N LEU A 31 -0.70 -25.36 -7.83
CA LEU A 31 -1.64 -24.34 -7.33
C LEU A 31 -1.03 -22.93 -7.31
N GLN A 32 0.30 -22.82 -7.26
CA GLN A 32 1.00 -21.53 -7.22
C GLN A 32 1.25 -20.97 -8.63
N ILE A 33 1.17 -21.79 -9.68
CA ILE A 33 1.47 -21.36 -11.06
C ILE A 33 0.57 -20.21 -11.53
N PRO A 34 -0.77 -20.24 -11.36
CA PRO A 34 -1.62 -19.14 -11.79
C PRO A 34 -1.30 -17.82 -11.07
N PHE A 35 -0.96 -17.89 -9.78
CA PHE A 35 -0.58 -16.72 -8.99
C PHE A 35 0.74 -16.11 -9.50
N ASN A 36 1.75 -16.95 -9.72
CA ASN A 36 3.04 -16.53 -10.29
C ASN A 36 2.86 -15.95 -11.71
N PHE A 37 2.00 -16.55 -12.52
CA PHE A 37 1.69 -16.07 -13.87
C PHE A 37 1.02 -14.69 -13.85
N MET A 38 0.00 -14.49 -13.00
CA MET A 38 -0.65 -13.19 -12.83
C MET A 38 0.31 -12.12 -12.30
N ALA A 39 1.20 -12.49 -11.36
CA ALA A 39 2.24 -11.60 -10.87
C ALA A 39 3.22 -11.20 -11.98
N ALA A 40 3.65 -12.16 -12.81
CA ALA A 40 4.53 -11.91 -13.95
C ALA A 40 3.90 -11.01 -15.00
N LEU A 41 2.63 -11.24 -15.37
CA LEU A 41 1.88 -10.37 -16.28
C LEU A 41 1.77 -8.94 -15.75
N THR A 42 1.45 -8.79 -14.46
CA THR A 42 1.31 -7.47 -13.82
C THR A 42 2.65 -6.74 -13.77
N ALA A 43 3.73 -7.44 -13.42
CA ALA A 43 5.08 -6.89 -13.41
C ALA A 43 5.54 -6.48 -14.81
N GLY A 44 5.33 -7.35 -15.82
CA GLY A 44 5.64 -7.08 -17.22
C GLY A 44 4.88 -5.88 -17.76
N GLY A 45 3.56 -5.84 -17.57
CA GLY A 45 2.71 -4.72 -17.98
C GLY A 45 3.13 -3.40 -17.34
N SER A 46 3.45 -3.43 -16.04
CA SER A 46 3.97 -2.26 -15.32
C SER A 46 5.29 -1.78 -15.93
N PHE A 47 6.25 -2.69 -16.15
CA PHE A 47 7.55 -2.38 -16.72
C PHE A 47 7.43 -1.77 -18.12
N THR A 48 6.60 -2.35 -18.99
CA THR A 48 6.32 -1.82 -20.33
C THR A 48 5.72 -0.43 -20.26
N PHE A 49 4.71 -0.22 -19.41
CA PHE A 49 4.06 1.09 -19.25
C PHE A 49 5.05 2.16 -18.81
N ILE A 50 5.88 1.87 -17.81
CA ILE A 50 6.91 2.80 -17.31
C ILE A 50 7.93 3.11 -18.39
N THR A 51 8.39 2.10 -19.11
CA THR A 51 9.39 2.25 -20.17
C THR A 51 8.86 3.15 -21.29
N LEU A 52 7.66 2.86 -21.79
CA LEU A 52 6.99 3.66 -22.82
C LEU A 52 6.75 5.10 -22.34
N LEU A 53 6.29 5.28 -21.10
CA LEU A 53 6.09 6.60 -20.52
C LEU A 53 7.40 7.39 -20.42
N SER A 54 8.48 6.74 -19.97
CA SER A 54 9.81 7.34 -19.84
C SER A 54 10.35 7.77 -21.20
N ILE A 55 10.24 6.91 -22.21
CA ILE A 55 10.65 7.21 -23.59
C ILE A 55 9.84 8.39 -24.14
N ASN A 56 8.50 8.31 -24.05
CA ASN A 56 7.61 9.33 -24.57
C ASN A 56 7.87 10.70 -23.93
N MET A 57 8.05 10.75 -22.62
CA MET A 57 8.29 11.99 -21.91
C MET A 57 9.69 12.56 -22.11
N ASN A 58 10.71 11.71 -22.25
CA ASN A 58 12.05 12.17 -22.60
C ASN A 58 12.06 12.76 -24.03
N SER A 59 11.36 12.11 -24.97
CA SER A 59 11.13 12.65 -26.32
C SER A 59 10.39 13.99 -26.28
N ALA A 60 9.29 14.08 -25.52
CA ALA A 60 8.50 15.30 -25.39
C ALA A 60 9.31 16.46 -24.78
N THR A 61 10.13 16.18 -23.77
CA THR A 61 10.99 17.20 -23.12
C THR A 61 12.10 17.70 -24.06
N ARG A 62 12.57 16.84 -24.97
CA ARG A 62 13.63 17.16 -25.95
C ARG A 62 13.11 17.96 -27.14
N ARG A 63 11.80 17.94 -27.41
CA ARG A 63 11.17 18.82 -28.40
C ARG A 63 11.10 20.24 -27.84
N ASN A 64 11.61 21.21 -28.59
CA ASN A 64 11.61 22.63 -28.19
C ASN A 64 10.22 23.29 -28.22
N ASN A 65 9.17 22.52 -28.43
CA ASN A 65 7.80 23.02 -28.57
C ASN A 65 7.07 23.18 -27.22
N LEU A 66 7.75 22.90 -26.09
CA LEU A 66 7.19 23.03 -24.75
C LEU A 66 7.86 24.16 -23.99
N SER A 67 7.06 24.94 -23.25
CA SER A 67 7.57 25.95 -22.33
C SER A 67 8.39 25.31 -21.21
N GLU A 68 9.33 26.07 -20.63
CA GLU A 68 10.12 25.61 -19.48
C GLU A 68 9.26 25.24 -18.26
N ASN A 69 8.14 25.94 -18.09
CA ASN A 69 7.16 25.61 -17.03
C ASN A 69 6.54 24.22 -17.25
N THR A 70 6.15 23.89 -18.48
CA THR A 70 5.58 22.58 -18.82
C THR A 70 6.62 21.47 -18.63
N LYS A 71 7.85 21.67 -19.11
CA LYS A 71 8.96 20.71 -18.91
C LYS A 71 9.23 20.46 -17.42
N ARG A 72 9.18 21.51 -16.59
CA ARG A 72 9.35 21.39 -15.13
C ARG A 72 8.22 20.57 -14.49
N LEU A 73 6.97 20.79 -14.90
CA LEU A 73 5.82 20.03 -14.39
C LEU A 73 5.91 18.56 -14.79
N GLN A 74 6.23 18.28 -16.05
CA GLN A 74 6.47 16.95 -16.59
C GLN A 74 7.56 16.18 -15.83
N ARG A 75 8.71 16.80 -15.55
CA ARG A 75 9.77 16.17 -14.73
C ARG A 75 9.30 15.83 -13.32
N LYS A 76 8.50 16.70 -12.67
CA LYS A 76 7.94 16.42 -11.34
C LYS A 76 6.96 15.25 -11.37
N PHE A 77 6.11 15.20 -12.38
CA PHE A 77 5.16 14.10 -12.58
C PHE A 77 5.87 12.76 -12.78
N LEU A 78 6.91 12.71 -13.62
CA LEU A 78 7.71 11.48 -13.79
C LEU A 78 8.37 11.02 -12.49
N LYS A 79 8.97 11.94 -11.72
CA LYS A 79 9.56 11.61 -10.42
C LYS A 79 8.52 10.97 -9.50
N ALA A 80 7.30 11.50 -9.48
CA ALA A 80 6.21 10.93 -8.69
C ALA A 80 5.84 9.52 -9.16
N ILE A 81 5.74 9.30 -10.48
CA ILE A 81 5.47 7.96 -11.03
C ILE A 81 6.60 6.99 -10.68
N TYR A 82 7.86 7.37 -10.85
CA TYR A 82 8.98 6.51 -10.45
C TYR A 82 8.91 6.13 -8.97
N SER A 83 8.56 7.07 -8.08
CA SER A 83 8.34 6.74 -6.66
C SER A 83 7.21 5.73 -6.44
N GLN A 84 6.06 5.88 -7.13
CA GLN A 84 4.96 4.91 -7.04
C GLN A 84 5.37 3.52 -7.52
N VAL A 85 6.09 3.46 -8.64
CA VAL A 85 6.61 2.22 -9.23
C VAL A 85 7.55 1.51 -8.27
N THR A 86 8.49 2.25 -7.66
CA THR A 86 9.44 1.66 -6.70
C THR A 86 8.69 1.05 -5.51
N VAL A 87 7.68 1.73 -4.98
CA VAL A 87 6.86 1.19 -3.89
C VAL A 87 6.09 -0.05 -4.33
N PHE A 88 5.49 -0.04 -5.52
CA PHE A 88 4.81 -1.23 -6.06
C PHE A 88 5.77 -2.41 -6.23
N ALA A 89 6.95 -2.16 -6.81
CA ALA A 89 7.99 -3.15 -6.99
C ALA A 89 8.43 -3.75 -5.65
N ILE A 90 8.63 -2.94 -4.60
CA ILE A 90 8.98 -3.45 -3.26
C ILE A 90 7.87 -4.33 -2.70
N ASN A 91 6.60 -3.90 -2.78
CA ASN A 91 5.46 -4.68 -2.26
C ASN A 91 5.28 -6.04 -2.97
N VAL A 92 5.77 -6.20 -4.20
CA VAL A 92 5.68 -7.46 -4.95
C VAL A 92 6.96 -8.28 -4.85
N LEU A 93 8.12 -7.67 -5.11
CA LEU A 93 9.40 -8.37 -5.20
C LEU A 93 9.86 -8.89 -3.83
N CYS A 94 9.60 -8.17 -2.74
CA CYS A 94 10.03 -8.62 -1.41
C CYS A 94 9.28 -9.87 -0.92
N PRO A 95 7.93 -9.96 -1.01
CA PRO A 95 7.23 -11.19 -0.70
C PRO A 95 7.58 -12.35 -1.66
N MET A 96 7.71 -12.06 -2.95
CA MET A 96 8.03 -13.09 -3.95
C MET A 96 9.43 -13.66 -3.76
N SER A 97 10.43 -12.82 -3.45
CA SER A 97 11.79 -13.31 -3.21
C SER A 97 11.85 -14.21 -1.98
N TYR A 98 11.13 -13.88 -0.90
CA TYR A 98 11.00 -14.75 0.25
C TYR A 98 10.39 -16.11 -0.12
N VAL A 99 9.27 -16.12 -0.85
CA VAL A 99 8.61 -17.37 -1.27
C VAL A 99 9.55 -18.24 -2.12
N VAL A 100 10.24 -17.65 -3.10
CA VAL A 100 11.19 -18.36 -3.97
C VAL A 100 12.35 -18.93 -3.15
N ILE A 101 12.94 -18.14 -2.25
CA ILE A 101 14.04 -18.59 -1.39
C ILE A 101 13.57 -19.75 -0.49
N SER A 102 12.39 -19.65 0.12
CA SER A 102 11.82 -20.72 0.94
C SER A 102 11.63 -22.02 0.17
N ILE A 103 11.17 -21.94 -1.09
CA ILE A 103 11.02 -23.12 -1.95
C ILE A 103 12.38 -23.73 -2.31
N LEU A 104 13.34 -22.90 -2.78
CA LEU A 104 14.65 -23.37 -3.22
C LEU A 104 15.47 -23.99 -2.08
N THR A 105 15.34 -23.44 -0.87
CA THR A 105 16.04 -23.93 0.33
C THR A 105 15.25 -25.00 1.10
N ASN A 106 13.99 -25.26 0.72
CA ASN A 106 13.06 -26.10 1.45
C ASN A 106 12.89 -25.69 2.92
N TYR A 107 13.04 -24.39 3.21
CA TYR A 107 12.95 -23.82 4.54
C TYR A 107 11.74 -22.88 4.65
N TYR A 108 10.73 -23.32 5.40
CA TYR A 108 9.47 -22.61 5.58
C TYR A 108 9.36 -22.06 7.00
N ASN A 109 9.21 -20.73 7.10
CA ASN A 109 9.07 -20.04 8.38
C ASN A 109 7.66 -19.46 8.53
N GLN A 110 6.96 -19.80 9.60
CA GLN A 110 5.57 -19.35 9.80
C GLN A 110 5.44 -17.83 9.96
N MET A 111 6.38 -17.20 10.66
CA MET A 111 6.42 -15.73 10.80
C MET A 111 6.65 -15.07 9.44
N GLY A 112 7.59 -15.59 8.64
CA GLY A 112 7.87 -15.08 7.29
C GLY A 112 6.66 -15.23 6.36
N ASN A 113 5.99 -16.39 6.39
CA ASN A 113 4.77 -16.64 5.63
C ASN A 113 3.65 -15.67 6.03
N ASN A 114 3.44 -15.46 7.33
CA ASN A 114 2.45 -14.49 7.82
C ASN A 114 2.76 -13.07 7.37
N LEU A 115 4.04 -12.68 7.36
CA LEU A 115 4.46 -11.36 6.89
C LEU A 115 4.18 -11.16 5.39
N VAL A 116 4.37 -12.20 4.57
CA VAL A 116 3.98 -12.18 3.14
C VAL A 116 2.50 -11.85 2.98
N PHE A 117 1.62 -12.52 3.73
CA PHE A 117 0.18 -12.24 3.68
C PHE A 117 -0.17 -10.84 4.17
N ILE A 118 0.49 -10.35 5.23
CA ILE A 118 0.29 -9.00 5.75
C ILE A 118 0.70 -7.96 4.70
N ILE A 119 1.88 -8.08 4.09
CA ILE A 119 2.33 -7.18 3.01
C ILE A 119 1.35 -7.24 1.85
N GLY A 120 0.93 -8.45 1.46
CA GLY A 120 -0.08 -8.68 0.45
C GLY A 120 -1.42 -8.02 0.79
N ALA A 121 -1.86 -8.00 2.04
CA ALA A 121 -3.10 -7.33 2.45
C ALA A 121 -2.97 -5.80 2.42
N PHE A 122 -1.81 -5.26 2.82
CA PHE A 122 -1.57 -3.82 2.88
C PHE A 122 -1.16 -3.16 1.56
N HIS A 123 -0.86 -3.94 0.50
CA HIS A 123 -0.36 -3.39 -0.77
C HIS A 123 -1.26 -2.29 -1.37
N GLY A 124 -2.60 -2.45 -1.29
CA GLY A 124 -3.56 -1.48 -1.82
C GLY A 124 -3.55 -0.15 -1.05
N ILE A 125 -3.44 -0.22 0.28
CA ILE A 125 -3.31 0.96 1.15
C ILE A 125 -1.96 1.65 0.86
N ASN A 126 -0.87 0.88 0.77
CA ASN A 126 0.46 1.40 0.45
C ASN A 126 0.47 2.12 -0.91
N SER A 127 -0.15 1.53 -1.95
CA SER A 127 -0.29 2.12 -3.28
C SER A 127 -1.05 3.45 -3.25
N THR A 128 -2.15 3.50 -2.50
CA THR A 128 -2.94 4.72 -2.32
C THR A 128 -2.16 5.79 -1.59
N LEU A 129 -1.43 5.42 -0.52
CA LEU A 129 -0.65 6.35 0.27
C LEU A 129 0.49 6.98 -0.55
N ILE A 130 1.23 6.18 -1.33
CA ILE A 130 2.29 6.73 -2.20
C ILE A 130 1.72 7.60 -3.31
N MET A 131 0.54 7.27 -3.86
CA MET A 131 -0.16 8.12 -4.82
C MET A 131 -0.49 9.48 -4.21
N LEU A 132 -1.11 9.49 -3.03
CA LEU A 132 -1.45 10.73 -2.35
C LEU A 132 -0.19 11.53 -2.03
N TRP A 133 0.88 10.89 -1.53
CA TRP A 133 2.11 11.57 -1.11
C TRP A 133 2.93 12.13 -2.30
N ALA A 134 3.08 11.37 -3.37
CA ALA A 134 3.97 11.72 -4.48
C ALA A 134 3.39 12.84 -5.36
N HIS A 135 2.06 12.96 -5.44
CA HIS A 135 1.39 13.89 -6.34
C HIS A 135 0.86 15.12 -5.60
N LYS A 136 1.50 16.28 -5.86
CA LYS A 136 1.10 17.59 -5.28
C LYS A 136 -0.42 17.87 -5.34
N PRO A 137 -1.12 17.75 -6.47
CA PRO A 137 -2.54 18.10 -6.53
C PRO A 137 -3.39 17.24 -5.58
N TYR A 138 -3.06 15.95 -5.43
CA TYR A 138 -3.77 15.08 -4.48
C TYR A 138 -3.51 15.47 -3.02
N ARG A 139 -2.26 15.76 -2.65
CA ARG A 139 -1.93 16.26 -1.30
C ARG A 139 -2.72 17.51 -0.94
N GLU A 140 -2.81 18.44 -1.88
CA GLU A 140 -3.47 19.73 -1.67
C GLU A 140 -4.97 19.55 -1.41
N VAL A 141 -5.63 18.69 -2.19
CA VAL A 141 -7.02 18.31 -1.97
C VAL A 141 -7.19 17.63 -0.60
N CYS A 142 -6.38 16.63 -0.27
CA CYS A 142 -6.45 15.93 1.02
C CYS A 142 -6.23 16.87 2.20
N TYR A 143 -5.26 17.77 2.11
CA TYR A 143 -4.99 18.77 3.14
C TYR A 143 -6.19 19.71 3.34
N ASN A 144 -6.79 20.19 2.25
CA ASN A 144 -7.95 21.07 2.30
C ASN A 144 -9.18 20.35 2.89
N LEU A 145 -9.41 19.09 2.54
CA LEU A 145 -10.47 18.27 3.12
C LEU A 145 -10.25 18.05 4.62
N ALA A 146 -9.02 17.69 5.02
CA ALA A 146 -8.68 17.49 6.44
C ALA A 146 -8.82 18.80 7.24
N LYS A 147 -8.42 19.94 6.68
CA LYS A 147 -8.63 21.26 7.29
C LYS A 147 -10.12 21.53 7.50
N ARG A 148 -10.96 21.34 6.47
CA ARG A 148 -12.41 21.54 6.57
C ARG A 148 -13.06 20.60 7.60
N ALA A 149 -12.65 19.34 7.64
CA ALA A 149 -13.15 18.37 8.62
C ALA A 149 -12.80 18.79 10.06
N ARG A 150 -11.56 19.22 10.30
CA ARG A 150 -11.14 19.73 11.62
C ARG A 150 -11.94 20.94 12.06
N GLU A 151 -12.19 21.90 11.16
CA GLU A 151 -13.01 23.06 11.50
C GLU A 151 -14.46 22.67 11.82
N LYS A 152 -15.06 21.74 11.06
CA LYS A 152 -16.39 21.20 11.39
C LYS A 152 -16.46 20.53 12.76
N LEU A 153 -15.45 19.71 13.11
CA LEU A 153 -15.37 19.04 14.41
C LEU A 153 -15.22 20.04 15.56
N LYS A 154 -14.42 21.09 15.39
CA LYS A 154 -14.30 22.18 16.39
C LYS A 154 -15.63 22.90 16.61
N MET A 155 -16.35 23.23 15.53
CA MET A 155 -17.66 23.89 15.64
C MET A 155 -18.68 22.98 16.33
N ALA A 156 -18.73 21.69 16.00
CA ALA A 156 -19.61 20.72 16.67
C ALA A 156 -19.30 20.62 18.18
N ASN A 157 -18.03 20.52 18.56
CA ASN A 157 -17.61 20.47 19.96
C ASN A 157 -17.94 21.76 20.72
N ALA A 158 -17.80 22.93 20.07
CA ALA A 158 -18.17 24.22 20.68
C ALA A 158 -19.69 24.32 20.93
N VAL A 159 -20.52 23.85 19.99
CA VAL A 159 -21.98 23.81 20.16
C VAL A 159 -22.39 22.89 21.32
N VAL A 160 -21.82 21.67 21.38
CA VAL A 160 -22.09 20.74 22.49
C VAL A 160 -21.68 21.34 23.83
N ARG A 161 -20.51 21.97 23.91
CA ARG A 161 -20.04 22.63 25.14
C ARG A 161 -20.96 23.76 25.59
N ASN A 162 -21.41 24.61 24.67
CA ASN A 162 -22.30 25.74 24.99
C ASN A 162 -23.68 25.26 25.46
N ASN A 163 -24.20 24.17 24.91
CA ASN A 163 -25.48 23.58 25.33
C ASN A 163 -25.43 22.91 26.71
N HIS A 164 -24.25 22.53 27.20
CA HIS A 164 -24.06 21.93 28.53
C HIS A 164 -23.71 22.96 29.62
N GLN A 165 -23.47 24.22 29.25
CA GLN A 165 -23.18 25.28 30.20
C GLN A 165 -24.52 25.83 30.72
N PRO A 166 -24.86 25.68 32.02
CA PRO A 166 -26.10 26.22 32.54
C PRO A 166 -26.09 27.74 32.36
N THR A 167 -27.18 28.28 31.78
CA THR A 167 -27.42 29.71 31.67
C THR A 167 -27.55 30.30 33.06
N VAL A 168 -26.43 30.78 33.62
CA VAL A 168 -26.46 31.59 34.85
C VAL A 168 -27.07 32.92 34.46
N SER A 169 -28.39 33.03 34.63
CA SER A 169 -29.11 34.30 34.50
C SER A 169 -28.72 35.17 35.69
N THR A 170 -27.71 36.01 35.51
CA THR A 170 -27.37 37.06 36.48
C THR A 170 -28.43 38.16 36.35
N THR A 171 -29.60 37.93 36.94
CA THR A 171 -30.56 39.01 37.17
C THR A 171 -29.99 39.84 38.30
N VAL A 172 -29.37 40.97 37.94
CA VAL A 172 -28.95 42.00 38.89
C VAL A 172 -30.23 42.61 39.46
N LEU A 173 -30.56 42.28 40.70
CA LEU A 173 -31.56 42.99 41.48
C LEU A 173 -30.98 44.36 41.84
N VAL A 174 -31.50 45.39 41.17
CA VAL A 174 -31.40 46.81 41.56
C VAL A 174 -32.44 47.09 42.63
#